data_AF-A0A662ZT64-F1
#
_entry.id   AF-A0A662ZT64-F1
#
_cell.length_a   1.000
_cell.length_b   1.000
_cell.length_c   1.000
_cell.angle_alpha   90.00
_cell.angle_beta   90.00
_cell.angle_gamma   90.00
#
_symmetry.space_group_name_H-M   'P 1'
#
loop_
_entity.id
_entity.type
_entity.pdbx_description
1 polymer ?
#
loop_
_entity_poly.entity_id
_entity_poly.type
_entity_poly.pdbx_seq_one_letter_code
_entity_poly.pdbx_strand_id
1 'polypeptide(L)'
;MMLNPIIKGWGNYYKYGTSAKVFHRIDWEIFKKIWQWARRRHPQKCKGWVKDKYFRTLNGRSWRFAADMGKKDKIDYIELTYLPTIHHEKFVKVRHYANPYDPADKSYYEWRETYRMKQTLKGRQSLINIWKRQNKVCPVCGERIDRERPWSITEQIVSGQKVRTLVHTSCKRKMQSRL
;
A
#
# COMPACT_ATOMS: atom_id res chain seq x y z
N MET A 1 -3.27 13.69 -11.71
CA MET A 1 -2.73 14.72 -10.79
C MET A 1 -1.32 14.32 -10.35
N MET A 2 -0.27 15.07 -10.74
CA MET A 2 1.15 14.68 -10.54
C MET A 2 1.61 14.72 -9.07
N LEU A 3 0.89 15.41 -8.18
CA LEU A 3 1.30 15.63 -6.80
C LEU A 3 1.08 14.41 -5.88
N ASN A 4 0.02 13.62 -6.10
CA ASN A 4 -0.30 12.46 -5.27
C ASN A 4 0.82 11.40 -5.26
N PRO A 5 1.39 11.00 -6.41
CA PRO A 5 2.54 10.09 -6.43
C PRO A 5 3.75 10.58 -5.62
N ILE A 6 4.07 11.88 -5.69
CA ILE A 6 5.19 12.50 -4.99
C ILE A 6 4.96 12.43 -3.46
N ILE A 7 3.79 12.88 -3.00
CA ILE A 7 3.42 12.85 -1.58
C ILE A 7 3.45 11.42 -1.05
N LYS A 8 2.88 10.47 -1.79
CA LYS A 8 2.88 9.04 -1.41
C LYS A 8 4.31 8.49 -1.34
N GLY A 9 5.16 8.81 -2.31
CA GLY A 9 6.55 8.36 -2.32
C GLY A 9 7.32 8.88 -1.11
N TRP A 10 7.24 10.18 -0.85
CA TRP A 10 7.92 10.82 0.29
C TRP A 10 7.41 10.27 1.63
N GLY A 11 6.09 10.18 1.81
CA GLY A 11 5.51 9.63 3.03
C GLY A 11 5.89 8.16 3.26
N ASN A 12 5.93 7.34 2.21
CA ASN A 12 6.35 5.93 2.31
C ASN A 12 7.84 5.76 2.63
N TYR A 13 8.69 6.71 2.24
CA TYR A 13 10.12 6.70 2.60
C TYR A 13 10.30 7.02 4.09
N TYR A 14 9.67 8.10 4.57
CA TYR A 14 9.83 8.58 5.95
C TYR A 14 8.92 7.90 6.98
N LYS A 15 8.05 6.96 6.58
CA LYS A 15 7.14 6.27 7.52
C LYS A 15 7.88 5.47 8.60
N TYR A 16 9.14 5.09 8.37
CA TYR A 16 9.92 4.26 9.29
C TYR A 16 10.53 5.03 10.48
N GLY A 17 10.43 6.36 10.50
CA GLY A 17 10.85 7.22 11.60
C GLY A 17 9.69 7.70 12.47
N THR A 18 10.00 8.50 13.49
CA THR A 18 8.99 9.18 14.34
C THR A 18 8.39 10.38 13.61
N SER A 19 7.67 10.13 12.52
CA SER A 19 7.30 11.15 11.54
C SER A 19 5.89 11.70 11.67
N ALA A 20 5.07 11.23 12.61
CA ALA A 20 3.66 11.62 12.69
C ALA A 20 3.45 13.15 12.78
N LYS A 21 4.16 13.83 13.68
CA LYS A 21 4.10 15.31 13.82
C LYS A 21 4.59 16.01 12.54
N VAL A 22 5.63 15.48 11.91
CA VAL A 22 6.20 16.02 10.67
C VAL A 22 5.20 15.86 9.52
N PHE A 23 4.49 14.74 9.42
CA PHE A 23 3.47 14.51 8.40
C PHE A 23 2.34 15.52 8.51
N HIS A 24 1.85 15.81 9.72
CA HIS A 24 0.85 16.87 9.92
C HIS A 24 1.38 18.24 9.51
N ARG A 25 2.62 18.57 9.88
CA ARG A 25 3.24 19.86 9.52
C ARG A 25 3.39 20.01 8.01
N ILE A 26 3.89 18.99 7.31
CA ILE A 26 4.07 19.04 5.86
C ILE A 26 2.72 19.08 5.13
N ASP A 27 1.72 18.34 5.59
CA ASP A 27 0.36 18.40 5.03
C ASP A 27 -0.22 19.82 5.15
N TRP A 28 -0.01 20.49 6.29
CA TRP A 28 -0.39 21.89 6.49
C TRP A 28 0.34 22.85 5.55
N GLU A 29 1.64 22.66 5.34
CA GLU A 29 2.41 23.47 4.37
C GLU A 29 1.90 23.29 2.94
N ILE A 30 1.60 22.04 2.54
CA ILE A 30 1.00 21.72 1.24
C ILE A 30 -0.37 22.40 1.10
N PHE A 31 -1.21 22.30 2.14
CA PHE A 31 -2.51 22.97 2.16
C PHE A 31 -2.37 24.49 1.94
N LYS A 32 -1.45 25.16 2.63
CA LYS A 32 -1.21 26.60 2.44
C LYS A 32 -0.84 26.94 1.00
N LYS A 33 0.05 26.16 0.36
CA LYS A 33 0.44 26.36 -1.04
C LYS A 33 -0.73 26.16 -2.00
N ILE A 34 -1.56 25.16 -1.77
CA ILE A 34 -2.77 24.90 -2.57
C ILE A 34 -3.80 26.01 -2.38
N TRP A 35 -4.02 26.47 -1.15
CA TRP A 35 -4.91 27.59 -0.88
C TRP A 35 -4.46 28.88 -1.58
N GLN A 36 -3.17 29.20 -1.49
CA GLN A 36 -2.59 30.35 -2.21
C GLN A 36 -2.76 30.22 -3.72
N TRP A 37 -2.52 29.04 -4.28
CA TRP A 37 -2.76 28.77 -5.71
C TRP A 37 -4.24 28.95 -6.08
N ALA A 38 -5.17 28.39 -5.31
CA ALA A 38 -6.60 28.48 -5.56
C ALA A 38 -7.11 29.94 -5.49
N ARG A 39 -6.62 30.71 -4.51
CA ARG A 39 -6.90 32.15 -4.38
C ARG A 39 -6.36 32.97 -5.55
N ARG A 40 -5.13 32.70 -5.99
CA ARG A 40 -4.53 33.39 -7.15
C ARG A 40 -5.27 33.10 -8.46
N ARG A 41 -5.82 31.89 -8.60
CA ARG A 41 -6.60 31.50 -9.79
C ARG A 41 -7.95 32.22 -9.90
N HIS A 42 -8.50 32.70 -8.79
CA HIS A 42 -9.80 33.37 -8.74
C HIS A 42 -9.73 34.68 -7.93
N PRO A 43 -9.03 35.72 -8.44
CA PRO A 43 -8.82 36.96 -7.70
C PRO A 43 -10.14 37.68 -7.39
N GLN A 44 -11.12 37.61 -8.31
CA GLN A 44 -12.43 38.27 -8.20
C GLN A 44 -13.48 37.50 -7.40
N LYS A 45 -13.14 36.31 -6.87
CA LYS A 45 -14.09 35.50 -6.09
C LYS A 45 -13.78 35.59 -4.61
N CYS A 46 -14.81 35.55 -3.77
CA CYS A 46 -14.65 35.56 -2.32
C CYS A 46 -14.01 34.26 -1.82
N LYS A 47 -13.53 34.27 -0.56
CA LYS A 47 -12.86 33.10 0.04
C LYS A 47 -13.81 31.89 0.15
N GLY A 48 -15.08 32.12 0.49
CA GLY A 48 -16.11 31.07 0.58
C GLY A 48 -16.28 30.32 -0.73
N TRP A 49 -16.47 31.06 -1.84
CA TRP A 49 -16.61 30.44 -3.16
C TRP A 49 -15.38 29.61 -3.57
N VAL A 50 -14.17 30.09 -3.28
CA VAL A 50 -12.93 29.34 -3.57
C VAL A 50 -12.85 28.06 -2.73
N LYS A 51 -13.27 28.13 -1.45
CA LYS A 51 -13.37 26.96 -0.58
C LYS A 51 -14.34 25.94 -1.19
N ASP A 52 -15.57 26.34 -1.48
CA ASP A 52 -16.61 25.42 -1.94
C ASP A 52 -16.29 24.79 -3.31
N LYS A 53 -15.52 25.49 -4.15
CA LYS A 53 -15.07 24.98 -5.44
C LYS A 53 -14.01 23.88 -5.36
N TYR A 54 -13.05 23.99 -4.44
CA TYR A 54 -11.85 23.13 -4.42
C TYR A 54 -11.74 22.22 -3.20
N PHE A 55 -12.44 22.56 -2.11
CA PHE A 55 -12.32 21.90 -0.83
C PHE A 55 -13.66 21.31 -0.41
N ARG A 56 -13.66 20.02 -0.09
CA ARG A 56 -14.85 19.25 0.26
C ARG A 56 -14.72 18.67 1.67
N THR A 57 -15.84 18.21 2.21
CA THR A 57 -15.84 17.34 3.38
C THR A 57 -15.83 15.89 2.91
N LEU A 58 -14.76 15.16 3.18
CA LEU A 58 -14.53 13.78 2.73
C LEU A 58 -14.18 12.91 3.94
N ASN A 59 -14.85 11.76 4.08
CA ASN A 59 -14.62 10.82 5.17
C ASN A 59 -14.63 11.49 6.57
N GLY A 60 -15.59 12.40 6.80
CA GLY A 60 -15.72 13.17 8.05
C GLY A 60 -14.71 14.29 8.25
N ARG A 61 -13.80 14.54 7.30
CA ARG A 61 -12.79 15.62 7.37
C ARG A 61 -13.15 16.74 6.41
N SER A 62 -13.29 17.96 6.92
CA SER A 62 -13.47 19.17 6.11
C SER A 62 -12.14 19.66 5.53
N TRP A 63 -12.22 20.63 4.61
CA TRP A 63 -11.04 21.27 3.98
C TRP A 63 -10.13 20.32 3.20
N ARG A 64 -10.70 19.26 2.61
CA ARG A 64 -9.95 18.32 1.77
C ARG A 64 -9.96 18.78 0.32
N PHE A 65 -8.77 19.05 -0.22
CA PHE A 65 -8.63 19.41 -1.62
C PHE A 65 -9.03 18.23 -2.51
N ALA A 66 -9.98 18.47 -3.41
CA ALA A 66 -10.45 17.48 -4.38
C ALA A 66 -10.64 18.16 -5.73
N ALA A 67 -10.21 17.48 -6.80
CA ALA A 67 -10.40 17.92 -8.16
C ALA A 67 -11.35 16.97 -8.88
N ASP A 68 -12.36 17.52 -9.55
CA ASP A 68 -13.33 16.72 -10.29
C ASP A 68 -12.67 16.10 -11.53
N MET A 69 -12.88 14.81 -11.72
CA MET A 69 -12.52 14.06 -12.93
C MET A 69 -13.74 14.10 -13.83
N GLY A 70 -13.69 14.87 -14.92
CA GLY A 70 -14.85 15.21 -15.74
C GLY A 70 -15.54 14.03 -16.43
N LYS A 71 -16.34 13.25 -15.70
CA LYS A 71 -17.36 12.35 -16.24
C LYS A 71 -18.73 12.75 -15.68
N LYS A 72 -19.64 13.10 -16.60
CA LYS A 72 -20.96 13.69 -16.33
C LYS A 72 -21.89 12.82 -15.48
N ASP A 73 -21.66 11.51 -15.38
CA ASP A 73 -22.65 10.58 -14.79
C ASP A 73 -22.23 9.96 -13.44
N LYS A 74 -20.99 10.17 -12.98
CA LYS A 74 -20.55 9.77 -11.63
C LYS A 74 -19.68 10.86 -11.05
N ILE A 75 -19.94 11.23 -9.80
CA ILE A 75 -19.05 12.10 -9.01
C ILE A 75 -17.74 11.33 -8.82
N ASP A 76 -16.80 11.53 -9.74
CA ASP A 76 -15.47 10.99 -9.68
C ASP A 76 -14.54 12.17 -9.39
N TYR A 77 -13.90 12.17 -8.21
CA TYR A 77 -12.97 13.21 -7.81
C TYR A 77 -11.66 12.56 -7.39
N ILE A 78 -10.55 13.24 -7.67
CA ILE A 78 -9.25 12.89 -7.09
C ILE A 78 -9.04 13.77 -5.86
N GLU A 79 -9.03 13.11 -4.71
CA GLU A 79 -8.63 13.71 -3.44
C GLU A 79 -7.10 13.79 -3.35
N LEU A 80 -6.59 14.89 -2.79
CA LEU A 80 -5.19 14.99 -2.40
C LEU A 80 -4.86 13.99 -1.28
N THR A 81 -3.76 13.28 -1.44
CA THR A 81 -3.25 12.35 -0.43
C THR A 81 -2.98 13.09 0.87
N TYR A 82 -3.59 12.62 1.96
CA TYR A 82 -3.33 13.12 3.31
C TYR A 82 -2.17 12.37 3.93
N LEU A 83 -1.06 13.07 4.17
CA LEU A 83 0.16 12.45 4.71
C LEU A 83 -0.06 11.74 6.04
N PRO A 84 -0.82 12.29 7.01
CA PRO A 84 -1.01 11.64 8.29
C PRO A 84 -1.83 10.33 8.24
N THR A 85 -2.50 10.01 7.13
CA THR A 85 -3.09 8.67 6.94
C THR A 85 -2.01 7.61 6.73
N ILE A 86 -0.80 7.98 6.32
CA ILE A 86 0.33 7.06 6.21
C ILE A 86 0.78 6.68 7.62
N HIS A 87 0.44 5.46 8.01
CA HIS A 87 0.76 4.93 9.33
C HIS A 87 2.28 4.85 9.52
N HIS A 88 2.77 5.42 10.62
CA HIS A 88 4.18 5.30 11.04
C HIS A 88 4.50 3.84 11.37
N GLU A 89 5.61 3.32 10.87
CA GLU A 89 6.01 1.93 11.09
C GLU A 89 7.35 1.93 11.83
N LYS A 90 7.52 1.04 12.81
CA LYS A 90 8.84 0.84 13.40
C LYS A 90 9.68 0.01 12.46
N PHE A 91 10.86 0.50 12.11
CA PHE A 91 11.85 -0.31 11.42
C PHE A 91 12.37 -1.42 12.35
N VAL A 92 12.23 -2.68 11.94
CA VAL A 92 12.75 -3.83 12.69
C VAL A 92 14.21 -4.06 12.29
N LYS A 93 15.13 -3.66 13.17
CA LYS A 93 16.58 -3.86 12.99
C LYS A 93 16.96 -5.35 12.98
N VAL A 94 18.10 -5.63 12.33
CA VAL A 94 18.81 -6.91 12.47
C VAL A 94 19.42 -7.00 13.86
N ARG A 95 19.18 -8.11 14.55
CA ARG A 95 19.90 -8.46 15.79
C ARG A 95 21.38 -8.47 15.47
N HIS A 96 22.18 -7.84 16.32
CA HIS A 96 23.60 -7.60 16.06
C HIS A 96 24.37 -8.90 15.78
N TYR A 97 24.21 -9.90 16.65
CA TYR A 97 24.91 -11.18 16.56
C TYR A 97 24.16 -12.26 15.77
N ALA A 98 23.15 -11.89 14.97
CA ALA A 98 22.42 -12.87 14.20
C ALA A 98 23.26 -13.34 12.99
N ASN A 99 23.46 -14.64 12.88
CA ASN A 99 24.17 -15.27 11.78
C ASN A 99 23.19 -16.08 10.90
N PRO A 100 23.03 -15.76 9.61
CA PRO A 100 22.14 -16.50 8.70
C PRO A 100 22.50 -17.99 8.55
N TYR A 101 23.74 -18.37 8.82
CA TYR A 101 24.26 -19.73 8.66
C TYR A 101 24.29 -20.52 9.97
N ASP A 102 24.02 -19.88 11.11
CA ASP A 102 23.94 -20.56 12.39
C ASP A 102 22.56 -21.23 12.54
N PRO A 103 22.50 -22.56 12.76
CA PRO A 103 21.24 -23.26 13.02
C PRO A 103 20.40 -22.65 14.16
N ALA A 104 21.04 -22.04 15.17
CA ALA A 104 20.35 -21.39 16.28
C ALA A 104 19.52 -20.17 15.83
N ASP A 105 19.97 -19.46 14.79
CA ASP A 105 19.30 -18.27 14.25
C ASP A 105 18.32 -18.57 13.12
N LYS A 106 18.22 -19.82 12.66
CA LYS A 106 17.30 -20.23 11.58
C LYS A 106 15.88 -19.75 11.82
N SER A 107 15.35 -19.97 13.03
CA SER A 107 14.00 -19.55 13.41
C SER A 107 13.79 -18.03 13.32
N TYR A 108 14.82 -17.25 13.66
CA TYR A 108 14.80 -15.80 13.60
C TYR A 108 14.73 -15.30 12.14
N TYR A 109 15.55 -15.85 11.25
CA TYR A 109 15.53 -15.48 9.82
C TYR A 109 14.23 -15.91 9.14
N GLU A 110 13.69 -17.09 9.46
CA GLU A 110 12.39 -17.55 8.97
C GLU A 110 11.23 -16.62 9.40
N TRP A 111 11.25 -16.17 10.65
CA TRP A 111 10.31 -15.15 11.13
C TRP A 111 10.47 -13.85 10.34
N ARG A 112 11.72 -13.46 10.06
CA ARG A 112 12.02 -12.20 9.39
C ARG A 112 11.63 -12.17 7.92
N GLU A 113 11.83 -13.26 7.21
CA GLU A 113 11.27 -13.47 5.86
C GLU A 113 9.76 -13.38 5.90
N THR A 114 9.13 -14.05 6.87
CA THR A 114 7.67 -14.01 7.05
C THR A 114 7.21 -12.56 7.27
N TYR A 115 7.92 -11.80 8.09
CA TYR A 115 7.65 -10.38 8.33
C TYR A 115 7.79 -9.54 7.06
N ARG A 116 8.89 -9.71 6.30
CA ARG A 116 9.13 -9.00 5.04
C ARG A 116 8.06 -9.29 4.00
N MET A 117 7.64 -10.55 3.87
CA MET A 117 6.58 -10.95 2.95
C MET A 117 5.24 -10.30 3.31
N LYS A 118 4.88 -10.25 4.60
CA LYS A 118 3.69 -9.53 5.07
C LYS A 118 3.73 -8.04 4.74
N GLN A 119 4.89 -7.39 4.82
CA GLN A 119 5.03 -5.99 4.43
C GLN A 119 4.81 -5.78 2.93
N THR A 120 5.33 -6.67 2.08
CA THR A 120 5.11 -6.62 0.62
C THR A 120 3.63 -6.85 0.26
N LEU A 121 2.94 -7.71 1.00
CA LEU A 121 1.51 -7.99 0.80
C LEU A 121 0.58 -7.03 1.57
N LYS A 122 1.12 -5.96 2.18
CA LYS A 122 0.32 -5.01 2.97
C LYS A 122 -0.79 -4.41 2.10
N GLY A 123 -2.02 -4.41 2.61
CA GLY A 123 -3.21 -3.98 1.87
C GLY A 123 -3.79 -5.03 0.92
N ARG A 124 -3.14 -6.20 0.75
CA ARG A 124 -3.62 -7.33 -0.07
C ARG A 124 -4.02 -8.50 0.84
N GLN A 125 -5.01 -8.28 1.71
CA GLN A 125 -5.38 -9.24 2.76
C GLN A 125 -5.78 -10.62 2.20
N SER A 126 -6.42 -10.66 1.04
CA SER A 126 -6.75 -11.92 0.36
C SER A 126 -5.51 -12.76 0.05
N LEU A 127 -4.42 -12.14 -0.41
CA LEU A 127 -3.16 -12.84 -0.68
C LEU A 127 -2.48 -13.32 0.59
N ILE A 128 -2.51 -12.51 1.66
CA ILE A 128 -2.00 -12.92 2.97
C ILE A 128 -2.74 -14.15 3.47
N ASN A 129 -4.05 -14.20 3.30
CA ASN A 129 -4.88 -15.32 3.74
C ASN A 129 -4.58 -16.60 2.94
N ILE A 130 -4.44 -16.50 1.60
CA ILE A 130 -4.05 -17.64 0.75
C ILE A 130 -2.67 -18.16 1.15
N TRP A 131 -1.69 -17.26 1.29
CA TRP A 131 -0.31 -17.60 1.67
C TRP A 131 -0.24 -18.32 3.02
N LYS A 132 -1.00 -17.84 4.02
CA LYS A 132 -1.10 -18.51 5.33
C LYS A 132 -1.76 -19.88 5.23
N ARG A 133 -2.87 -20.01 4.47
CA ARG A 133 -3.58 -21.28 4.27
C ARG A 133 -2.69 -22.35 3.64
N GLN A 134 -1.79 -21.94 2.74
CA GLN A 134 -0.79 -22.80 2.11
C GLN A 134 0.43 -23.08 2.99
N ASN A 135 0.42 -22.73 4.28
CA ASN A 135 1.59 -22.83 5.16
C ASN A 135 2.86 -22.17 4.58
N LYS A 136 2.67 -21.11 3.77
CA LYS A 136 3.73 -20.37 3.09
C LYS A 136 4.52 -21.18 2.05
N VAL A 137 4.03 -22.34 1.62
CA VAL A 137 4.70 -23.20 0.63
C VAL A 137 3.96 -23.27 -0.69
N CYS A 138 4.70 -23.53 -1.76
CA CYS A 138 4.15 -23.79 -3.07
C CYS A 138 3.66 -25.25 -3.15
N PRO A 139 2.39 -25.50 -3.49
CA PRO A 139 1.83 -26.85 -3.52
C PRO A 139 2.40 -27.75 -4.65
N VAL A 140 3.17 -27.17 -5.58
CA VAL A 140 3.74 -27.92 -6.72
C VAL A 140 5.14 -28.43 -6.41
N CYS A 141 6.00 -27.61 -5.80
CA CYS A 141 7.40 -27.95 -5.51
C CYS A 141 7.69 -28.14 -4.02
N GLY A 142 6.77 -27.82 -3.12
CA GLY A 142 6.97 -27.91 -1.67
C GLY A 142 7.85 -26.81 -1.07
N GLU A 143 8.58 -26.06 -1.90
CA GLU A 143 9.42 -24.95 -1.44
C GLU A 143 8.61 -23.74 -0.97
N ARG A 144 9.20 -22.93 -0.08
CA ARG A 144 8.59 -21.69 0.45
C ARG A 144 8.30 -20.69 -0.65
N ILE A 145 7.18 -19.96 -0.49
CA ILE A 145 6.83 -18.77 -1.28
C ILE A 145 7.29 -17.54 -0.50
N ASP A 146 8.28 -16.86 -1.05
CA ASP A 146 8.91 -15.67 -0.48
C ASP A 146 8.95 -14.51 -1.50
N ARG A 147 9.90 -13.59 -1.31
CA ARG A 147 10.09 -12.43 -2.20
C ARG A 147 11.17 -12.63 -3.24
N GLU A 148 12.02 -13.63 -3.08
CA GLU A 148 13.20 -13.86 -3.91
C GLU A 148 12.78 -14.54 -5.21
N ARG A 149 11.87 -15.50 -5.12
CA ARG A 149 11.35 -16.22 -6.29
C ARG A 149 10.06 -15.62 -6.78
N PRO A 150 9.92 -15.35 -8.09
CA PRO A 150 8.67 -14.84 -8.64
C PRO A 150 7.56 -15.89 -8.50
N TRP A 151 6.39 -15.42 -8.09
CA TRP A 151 5.19 -16.23 -7.94
C TRP A 151 3.98 -15.53 -8.54
N SER A 152 2.95 -16.31 -8.83
CA SER A 152 1.70 -15.85 -9.43
C SER A 152 0.50 -16.57 -8.80
N ILE A 153 -0.68 -16.00 -9.04
CA ILE A 153 -1.94 -16.59 -8.58
C ILE A 153 -2.47 -17.48 -9.70
N THR A 154 -2.93 -18.67 -9.33
CA THR A 154 -3.75 -19.56 -10.16
C THR A 154 -5.14 -19.65 -9.56
N GLU A 155 -6.15 -19.85 -10.41
CA GLU A 155 -7.54 -20.07 -10.03
C GLU A 155 -8.00 -21.39 -10.64
N GLN A 156 -8.58 -22.26 -9.81
CA GLN A 156 -9.14 -23.55 -10.21
C GLN A 156 -10.54 -23.71 -9.62
N ILE A 157 -11.41 -24.46 -10.27
CA ILE A 157 -12.74 -24.78 -9.77
C ILE A 157 -12.65 -26.16 -9.10
N VAL A 158 -12.86 -26.21 -7.80
CA VAL A 158 -12.91 -27.45 -7.01
C VAL A 158 -14.29 -27.55 -6.39
N SER A 159 -15.03 -28.62 -6.73
CA SER A 159 -16.40 -28.86 -6.24
C SER A 159 -17.34 -27.66 -6.44
N GLY A 160 -17.27 -27.03 -7.62
CA GLY A 160 -18.07 -25.85 -7.98
C GLY A 160 -17.61 -24.52 -7.36
N GLN A 161 -16.59 -24.52 -6.49
CA GLN A 161 -16.05 -23.30 -5.88
C GLN A 161 -14.73 -22.87 -6.53
N LYS A 162 -14.57 -21.56 -6.73
CA LYS A 162 -13.31 -20.97 -7.21
C LYS A 162 -12.28 -20.91 -6.08
N VAL A 163 -11.22 -21.70 -6.21
CA VAL A 163 -10.10 -21.74 -5.27
C VAL A 163 -8.90 -21.02 -5.90
N ARG A 164 -8.37 -20.03 -5.18
CA ARG A 164 -7.15 -19.30 -5.58
C ARG A 164 -5.96 -19.80 -4.80
N THR A 165 -4.85 -19.99 -5.52
CA THR A 165 -3.62 -20.58 -4.99
C THR A 165 -2.41 -19.77 -5.46
N LEU A 166 -1.43 -19.59 -4.58
CA LEU A 166 -0.13 -19.01 -4.89
C LEU A 166 0.82 -20.11 -5.34
N VAL A 167 1.47 -19.91 -6.49
CA VAL A 167 2.48 -20.82 -7.02
C VAL A 167 3.68 -20.05 -7.56
N HIS A 168 4.87 -20.64 -7.46
CA HIS A 168 6.02 -20.11 -8.19
C HIS A 168 5.70 -20.01 -9.67
N THR A 169 6.17 -18.95 -10.33
CA THR A 169 5.90 -18.71 -11.75
C THR A 169 6.40 -19.87 -12.61
N SER A 170 7.54 -20.46 -12.26
CA SER A 170 8.08 -21.68 -12.87
C SER A 170 7.20 -22.91 -12.67
N CYS A 171 6.46 -22.98 -11.56
CA CYS A 171 5.57 -24.08 -11.21
C CYS A 171 4.18 -23.96 -11.85
N LYS A 172 3.82 -22.78 -12.38
CA LYS A 172 2.50 -22.52 -12.94
C LYS A 172 2.12 -23.49 -14.06
N ARG A 173 3.06 -23.80 -14.96
CA ARG A 173 2.85 -24.74 -16.09
C ARG A 173 2.52 -26.16 -15.61
N LYS A 174 3.22 -26.64 -14.58
CA LYS A 174 3.00 -27.98 -13.98
C LYS A 174 1.65 -28.12 -13.26
N MET A 175 1.08 -26.99 -12.82
CA MET A 175 -0.25 -26.97 -12.20
C MET A 175 -1.38 -27.01 -13.23
N GLN A 176 -1.15 -26.48 -14.43
CA GLN A 176 -2.12 -26.50 -15.54
C GLN A 176 -2.18 -27.86 -16.24
N SER A 177 -1.10 -28.64 -16.22
CA SER A 177 -1.03 -29.98 -16.81
C SER A 177 -1.56 -31.11 -15.90
N ARG A 178 -2.08 -30.79 -14.71
CA ARG A 178 -2.67 -31.75 -13.74
C ARG A 178 -4.21 -31.69 -13.71
N LEU A 179 -4.80 -30.93 -14.63
CA LEU A 179 -6.23 -30.90 -14.95
C LEU A 179 -6.44 -31.71 -16.22
#